data_AF-A0A5B6T9K2-F1
#
_entry.id   AF-A0A5B6T9K2-F1
#
_cell.length_a   1.000
_cell.length_b   1.000
_cell.length_c   1.000
_cell.angle_alpha   90.00
_cell.angle_beta   90.00
_cell.angle_gamma   90.00
#
_symmetry.space_group_name_H-M   'P 1'
#
loop_
_entity.id
_entity.type
_entity.pdbx_description
1 polymer ?
#
loop_
_entity_poly.entity_id
_entity_poly.type
_entity_poly.pdbx_seq_one_letter_code
_entity_poly.pdbx_strand_id
1 'polypeptide(L)'
;MKTSRLPLFFLALGLASCAPSPEKKVEVLQTEVLALHDSAMAKMGDLYTRRKELTYLKDSVVVQDTLARRSLTNGISGLVRADERMMQWMHQYKSPEGKAPEEAMVYLEQQKVKIEEVRRAIAQSLRSADSLNSLYRTSK
;
A
#
# COMPACT_ATOMS: atom_id res chain seq x y z
N MET A 1 -42.30 -65.06 19.64
CA MET A 1 -41.44 -64.52 18.57
C MET A 1 -41.55 -63.00 18.54
N LYS A 2 -40.40 -62.35 18.75
CA LYS A 2 -39.95 -61.03 18.29
C LYS A 2 -40.83 -59.79 18.54
N THR A 3 -40.42 -59.03 19.55
CA THR A 3 -40.57 -57.58 19.68
C THR A 3 -39.81 -56.86 18.57
N SER A 4 -40.32 -55.71 18.10
CA SER A 4 -39.45 -54.56 17.77
C SER A 4 -40.26 -53.28 17.58
N ARG A 5 -40.11 -52.32 18.50
CA ARG A 5 -40.48 -50.91 18.31
C ARG A 5 -39.24 -50.22 17.74
N LEU A 6 -39.36 -49.64 16.55
CA LEU A 6 -38.28 -48.90 15.89
C LEU A 6 -38.18 -47.49 16.47
N PRO A 7 -37.04 -47.05 17.04
CA PRO A 7 -36.90 -45.69 17.52
C PRO A 7 -36.47 -44.76 16.38
N LEU A 8 -37.15 -43.61 16.34
CA LEU A 8 -36.84 -42.42 15.57
C LEU A 8 -35.45 -41.90 15.99
N PHE A 9 -34.45 -41.99 15.12
CA PHE A 9 -33.14 -41.36 15.33
C PHE A 9 -33.01 -40.16 14.40
N PHE A 10 -33.34 -38.98 14.94
CA PHE A 10 -33.07 -37.69 14.34
C PHE A 10 -31.56 -37.46 14.40
N LEU A 11 -30.87 -37.61 13.27
CA LEU A 11 -29.45 -37.28 13.13
C LEU A 11 -29.30 -35.75 13.08
N ALA A 12 -29.05 -35.15 14.24
CA ALA A 12 -28.66 -33.75 14.34
C ALA A 12 -27.25 -33.57 13.74
N LEU A 13 -27.20 -33.11 12.49
CA LEU A 13 -25.98 -32.71 11.80
C LEU A 13 -25.53 -31.36 12.40
N GLY A 14 -24.63 -31.41 13.38
CA GLY A 14 -24.03 -30.22 13.98
C GLY A 14 -23.14 -29.49 12.96
N LEU A 15 -23.58 -28.31 12.51
CA LEU A 15 -22.76 -27.37 11.77
C LEU A 15 -21.72 -26.78 12.73
N ALA A 16 -20.50 -27.34 12.73
CA ALA A 16 -19.35 -26.71 13.37
C ALA A 16 -18.98 -25.43 12.59
N SER A 17 -19.43 -24.28 13.08
CA SER A 17 -18.98 -22.97 12.59
C SER A 17 -17.51 -22.78 12.95
N CYS A 18 -16.63 -22.92 11.96
CA CYS A 18 -15.18 -22.77 12.15
C CYS A 18 -14.81 -21.29 12.02
N ALA A 19 -14.91 -20.53 13.13
CA ALA A 19 -14.36 -19.17 13.17
C ALA A 19 -12.82 -19.23 13.23
N PRO A 20 -12.09 -18.41 12.44
CA PRO A 20 -10.63 -18.38 12.48
C PRO A 20 -10.13 -17.90 13.85
N SER A 21 -9.05 -18.53 14.33
CA SER A 21 -8.43 -18.15 15.61
C SER A 21 -7.91 -16.71 15.56
N PRO A 22 -7.78 -16.03 16.72
CA PRO A 22 -7.21 -14.69 16.80
C PRO A 22 -5.83 -14.58 16.11
N GLU A 23 -4.97 -15.57 16.27
CA GLU A 23 -3.65 -15.63 15.65
C GLU A 23 -3.75 -15.66 14.13
N LYS A 24 -4.71 -16.43 13.59
CA LYS A 24 -4.91 -16.49 12.14
C LYS A 24 -5.39 -15.17 11.58
N LYS A 25 -6.21 -14.42 12.32
CA LYS A 25 -6.66 -13.07 11.91
C LYS A 25 -5.49 -12.09 11.87
N VAL A 26 -4.59 -12.14 12.85
CA VAL A 26 -3.36 -11.33 12.87
C VAL A 26 -2.48 -11.64 11.65
N GLU A 27 -2.25 -12.92 11.35
CA GLU A 27 -1.44 -13.35 10.19
C GLU A 27 -2.03 -12.85 8.86
N VAL A 28 -3.36 -12.96 8.69
CA VAL A 28 -4.06 -12.47 7.50
C VAL A 28 -3.88 -10.96 7.36
N LEU A 29 -4.14 -10.20 8.43
CA LEU A 29 -4.01 -8.75 8.39
C LEU A 29 -2.56 -8.30 8.16
N GLN A 30 -1.58 -8.99 8.76
CA GLN A 30 -0.17 -8.71 8.52
C GLN A 30 0.19 -8.94 7.04
N THR A 31 -0.30 -10.03 6.45
CA THR A 31 -0.11 -10.32 5.02
C THR A 31 -0.69 -9.22 4.15
N GLU A 32 -1.88 -8.71 4.48
CA GLU A 32 -2.49 -7.58 3.75
C GLU A 32 -1.66 -6.30 3.85
N VAL A 33 -1.14 -5.97 5.04
CA VAL A 33 -0.25 -4.81 5.24
C VAL A 33 1.01 -4.93 4.39
N LEU A 34 1.65 -6.10 4.40
CA LEU A 34 2.87 -6.34 3.64
C LEU A 34 2.62 -6.36 2.12
N ALA A 35 1.47 -6.87 1.67
CA ALA A 35 1.09 -6.82 0.26
C ALA A 35 0.92 -5.37 -0.25
N LEU A 36 0.37 -4.47 0.57
CA LEU A 36 0.30 -3.03 0.25
C LEU A 36 1.70 -2.40 0.19
N HIS A 37 2.59 -2.77 1.11
CA HIS A 37 3.99 -2.38 1.08
C HIS A 37 4.67 -2.83 -0.21
N ASP A 38 4.55 -4.10 -0.58
CA ASP A 38 5.20 -4.66 -1.78
C ASP A 38 4.69 -3.99 -3.05
N SER A 39 3.37 -3.76 -3.13
CA SER A 39 2.75 -3.03 -4.24
C SER A 39 3.29 -1.61 -4.37
N ALA A 40 3.52 -0.93 -3.24
CA ALA A 40 4.09 0.42 -3.24
C ALA A 40 5.60 0.40 -3.54
N MET A 41 6.35 -0.58 -3.02
CA MET A 41 7.77 -0.79 -3.30
C MET A 41 8.06 -1.05 -4.78
N ALA A 42 7.18 -1.78 -5.47
CA ALA A 42 7.29 -2.01 -6.90
C ALA A 42 7.29 -0.72 -7.75
N LYS A 43 6.85 0.41 -7.18
CA LYS A 43 6.78 1.73 -7.84
C LYS A 43 7.94 2.65 -7.50
N MET A 44 8.87 2.24 -6.65
CA MET A 44 10.01 3.08 -6.26
C MET A 44 10.97 3.35 -7.43
N GLY A 45 11.18 2.36 -8.30
CA GLY A 45 11.94 2.55 -9.54
C GLY A 45 11.26 3.54 -10.50
N ASP A 46 9.93 3.55 -10.53
CA ASP A 46 9.15 4.52 -11.31
C ASP A 46 9.36 5.95 -10.80
N LEU A 47 9.35 6.16 -9.47
CA LEU A 47 9.62 7.46 -8.85
C LEU A 47 10.99 7.99 -9.22
N TYR A 48 12.02 7.14 -9.10
CA TYR A 48 13.39 7.50 -9.46
C TYR A 48 13.49 7.93 -10.93
N THR A 49 12.88 7.16 -11.83
CA THR A 49 12.89 7.44 -13.27
C THR A 49 12.24 8.76 -13.59
N ARG A 50 11.03 9.02 -13.08
CA ARG A 50 10.28 10.28 -13.32
C ARG A 50 11.00 11.48 -12.74
N ARG A 51 11.67 11.31 -11.61
CA ARG A 51 12.49 12.36 -11.01
C ARG A 51 13.63 12.76 -11.93
N LYS A 52 14.31 11.81 -12.56
CA LYS A 52 15.35 12.11 -13.56
C LYS A 52 14.78 12.83 -14.77
N GLU A 53 13.64 12.39 -15.29
CA GLU A 53 12.99 13.01 -16.45
C GLU A 53 12.58 14.46 -16.18
N LEU A 54 11.94 14.73 -15.05
CA LEU A 54 11.56 16.09 -14.68
C LEU A 54 12.78 16.99 -14.42
N THR A 55 13.84 16.46 -13.80
CA THR A 55 15.09 17.21 -13.62
C THR A 55 15.71 17.56 -14.96
N TYR A 56 15.78 16.61 -15.89
CA TYR A 56 16.27 16.86 -17.25
C TYR A 56 15.46 17.94 -17.96
N LEU A 57 14.12 17.88 -17.88
CA LEU A 57 13.26 18.91 -18.46
C LEU A 57 13.49 20.29 -17.84
N LYS A 58 13.58 20.35 -16.51
CA LYS A 58 13.81 21.60 -15.76
C LYS A 58 15.14 22.25 -16.11
N ASP A 59 16.17 21.44 -16.33
CA ASP A 59 17.52 21.93 -16.64
C ASP A 59 17.73 22.12 -18.15
N SER A 60 16.78 21.68 -18.99
CA SER A 60 16.82 21.90 -20.43
C SER A 60 16.64 23.38 -20.79
N VAL A 61 17.29 23.80 -21.87
CA VAL A 61 17.15 25.16 -22.42
C VAL A 61 15.72 25.48 -22.90
N VAL A 62 14.86 24.47 -23.02
CA VAL A 62 13.46 24.58 -23.50
C VAL A 62 12.56 25.22 -22.44
N VAL A 63 12.86 25.05 -21.15
CA VAL A 63 12.04 25.57 -20.05
C VAL A 63 12.67 26.82 -19.43
N GLN A 64 12.57 27.94 -20.15
CA GLN A 64 12.99 29.27 -19.67
C GLN A 64 11.92 29.97 -18.82
N ASP A 65 10.66 29.56 -18.96
CA ASP A 65 9.54 30.11 -18.21
C ASP A 65 9.66 29.78 -16.71
N THR A 66 9.62 30.82 -15.88
CA THR A 66 9.76 30.71 -14.42
C THR A 66 8.60 29.93 -13.80
N LEU A 67 7.39 29.98 -14.37
CA LEU A 67 6.25 29.20 -13.88
C LEU A 67 6.46 27.70 -14.18
N ALA A 68 6.90 27.36 -15.38
CA ALA A 68 7.23 25.98 -15.75
C ALA A 68 8.35 25.39 -14.89
N ARG A 69 9.44 26.15 -14.65
CA ARG A 69 10.52 25.73 -13.74
C ARG A 69 10.01 25.47 -12.31
N ARG A 70 9.09 26.31 -11.82
CA ARG A 70 8.46 26.14 -10.50
C ARG A 70 7.60 24.87 -10.46
N SER A 71 6.77 24.65 -11.47
CA SER A 71 5.92 23.44 -11.58
C SER A 71 6.75 22.16 -11.60
N LEU A 72 7.84 22.13 -12.38
CA LEU A 72 8.77 20.99 -12.42
C LEU A 72 9.47 20.77 -11.08
N THR A 73 9.92 21.84 -10.43
CA THR A 73 10.54 21.78 -9.09
C THR A 73 9.57 21.19 -8.06
N ASN A 74 8.31 21.63 -8.08
CA ASN A 74 7.28 21.10 -7.20
C ASN A 74 6.99 19.62 -7.47
N GLY A 75 6.95 19.21 -8.75
CA GLY A 75 6.80 17.81 -9.15
C GLY A 75 7.94 16.93 -8.65
N ILE A 76 9.19 17.37 -8.83
CA ILE A 76 10.40 16.70 -8.34
C ILE A 76 10.33 16.53 -6.82
N SER A 77 10.03 17.59 -6.08
CA SER A 77 9.90 17.54 -4.63
C SER A 77 8.75 16.62 -4.18
N GLY A 78 7.67 16.53 -4.95
CA GLY A 78 6.58 15.57 -4.71
C GLY A 78 7.05 14.12 -4.79
N LEU A 79 7.80 13.77 -5.84
CA LEU A 79 8.38 12.44 -6.01
C LEU A 79 9.35 12.09 -4.87
N VAL A 80 10.22 13.03 -4.46
CA VAL A 80 11.16 12.83 -3.35
C VAL A 80 10.43 12.58 -2.03
N ARG A 81 9.41 13.39 -1.71
CA ARG A 81 8.63 13.18 -0.48
C ARG A 81 7.87 11.85 -0.47
N ALA A 82 7.39 11.38 -1.63
CA ALA A 82 6.74 10.08 -1.72
C ALA A 82 7.72 8.93 -1.45
N ASP A 83 8.95 9.04 -1.96
CA ASP A 83 10.05 8.11 -1.67
C ASP A 83 10.40 8.10 -0.18
N GLU A 84 10.62 9.26 0.42
CA GLU A 84 10.94 9.43 1.85
C GLU A 84 9.86 8.85 2.77
N ARG A 85 8.58 9.04 2.42
CA ARG A 85 7.46 8.48 3.20
C ARG A 85 7.48 6.95 3.25
N MET A 86 7.82 6.29 2.13
CA MET A 86 7.98 4.84 2.12
C MET A 86 9.16 4.40 2.98
N MET A 87 10.31 5.08 2.85
CA MET A 87 11.49 4.79 3.66
C MET A 87 11.21 4.97 5.16
N GLN A 88 10.49 6.03 5.52
CA GLN A 88 10.09 6.30 6.90
C GLN A 88 9.15 5.21 7.42
N TRP A 89 8.18 4.76 6.62
CA TRP A 89 7.29 3.67 7.00
C TRP A 89 8.09 2.39 7.26
N MET A 90 9.00 2.00 6.37
CA MET A 90 9.84 0.81 6.55
C MET A 90 10.72 0.88 7.80
N HIS A 91 11.25 2.06 8.12
CA HIS A 91 12.07 2.26 9.32
C HIS A 91 11.24 2.11 10.62
N GLN A 92 10.00 2.60 10.59
CA GLN A 92 9.09 2.62 11.74
C GLN A 92 8.31 1.32 11.93
N TYR A 93 8.05 0.56 10.87
CA TYR A 93 7.36 -0.72 10.93
C TYR A 93 8.15 -1.73 11.78
N LYS A 94 7.43 -2.49 12.61
CA LYS A 94 7.96 -3.59 13.42
C LYS A 94 7.00 -4.77 13.30
N SER A 95 7.56 -5.98 13.18
CA SER A 95 6.74 -7.20 13.24
C SER A 95 5.99 -7.22 14.58
N PRO A 96 4.67 -7.53 14.60
CA PRO A 96 3.90 -7.63 15.83
C PRO A 96 4.11 -8.98 16.55
N GLU A 97 5.08 -9.78 16.13
CA GLU A 97 5.46 -11.04 16.79
C GLU A 97 5.68 -10.86 18.30
N GLY A 98 5.15 -11.79 19.09
CA GLY A 98 5.22 -11.75 20.55
C GLY A 98 4.22 -10.82 21.24
N LYS A 99 3.40 -10.06 20.49
CA LYS A 99 2.28 -9.29 21.05
C LYS A 99 1.04 -10.15 21.26
N ALA A 100 0.19 -9.74 22.19
CA ALA A 100 -1.15 -10.32 22.32
C ALA A 100 -1.96 -10.09 21.03
N PRO A 101 -2.81 -11.04 20.59
CA PRO A 101 -3.53 -10.93 19.33
C PRO A 101 -4.32 -9.63 19.17
N GLU A 102 -4.98 -9.15 20.22
CA GLU A 102 -5.75 -7.91 20.20
C GLU A 102 -4.86 -6.67 19.98
N GLU A 103 -3.70 -6.64 20.65
CA GLU A 103 -2.71 -5.56 20.49
C GLU A 103 -2.10 -5.57 19.08
N ALA A 104 -1.77 -6.77 18.57
CA ALA A 104 -1.26 -6.97 17.23
C ALA A 104 -2.26 -6.50 16.16
N MET A 105 -3.54 -6.85 16.32
CA MET A 105 -4.62 -6.41 15.43
C MET A 105 -4.73 -4.89 15.38
N VAL A 106 -4.78 -4.21 16.52
CA VAL A 106 -4.88 -2.74 16.58
C VAL A 106 -3.67 -2.08 15.93
N TYR A 107 -2.47 -2.58 16.20
CA TYR A 107 -1.25 -2.07 15.57
C TYR A 107 -1.28 -2.25 14.05
N LEU A 108 -1.64 -3.42 13.56
CA LEU A 108 -1.65 -3.72 12.13
C LEU A 108 -2.71 -2.93 11.37
N GLU A 109 -3.89 -2.69 11.95
CA GLU A 109 -4.90 -1.80 11.32
C GLU A 109 -4.37 -0.38 11.15
N GLN A 110 -3.65 0.15 12.14
CA GLN A 110 -3.00 1.45 12.01
C GLN A 110 -1.90 1.44 10.93
N GLN A 111 -1.11 0.36 10.84
CA GLN A 111 -0.09 0.25 9.78
C GLN A 111 -0.71 0.12 8.40
N LYS A 112 -1.85 -0.57 8.28
CA LYS A 112 -2.61 -0.71 7.03
C LYS A 112 -3.05 0.64 6.48
N VAL A 113 -3.59 1.50 7.34
CA VAL A 113 -3.95 2.88 6.96
C VAL A 113 -2.72 3.65 6.48
N LYS A 114 -1.63 3.61 7.25
CA LYS A 114 -0.39 4.33 6.91
C LYS A 114 0.20 3.89 5.57
N ILE A 115 0.31 2.58 5.33
CA ILE A 115 0.89 2.08 4.08
C ILE A 115 -0.01 2.34 2.87
N GLU A 116 -1.34 2.34 3.05
CA GLU A 116 -2.29 2.74 2.01
C GLU A 116 -2.13 4.23 1.66
N GLU A 117 -1.91 5.11 2.64
CA GLU A 117 -1.61 6.53 2.41
C GLU A 117 -0.29 6.72 1.65
N VAL A 118 0.76 5.98 2.01
CA VAL A 118 2.04 5.96 1.28
C VAL A 118 1.81 5.54 -0.17
N ARG A 119 1.11 4.41 -0.39
CA ARG A 119 0.79 3.90 -1.73
C ARG A 119 0.06 4.93 -2.58
N ARG A 120 -0.93 5.62 -2.01
CA ARG A 120 -1.68 6.70 -2.67
C ARG A 120 -0.79 7.89 -3.01
N ALA A 121 0.08 8.30 -2.10
CA ALA A 121 1.01 9.41 -2.32
C ALA A 121 2.01 9.11 -3.46
N ILE A 122 2.50 7.88 -3.55
CA ILE A 122 3.35 7.42 -4.66
C ILE A 122 2.58 7.49 -5.97
N ALA A 123 1.39 6.90 -6.03
CA ALA A 123 0.57 6.87 -7.24
C ALA A 123 0.19 8.29 -7.72
N GLN A 124 -0.14 9.19 -6.80
CA GLN A 124 -0.44 10.59 -7.13
C GLN A 124 0.79 11.32 -7.64
N SER A 125 1.95 11.13 -7.01
CA SER A 125 3.19 11.81 -7.41
C SER A 125 3.64 11.36 -8.80
N LEU A 126 3.48 10.08 -9.13
CA LEU A 126 3.73 9.56 -10.48
C LEU A 126 2.77 10.18 -11.51
N ARG A 127 1.45 10.21 -11.26
CA ARG A 127 0.49 10.85 -12.18
C ARG A 127 0.79 12.33 -12.41
N SER A 128 1.15 13.06 -11.37
CA SER A 128 1.55 14.46 -11.48
C SER A 128 2.82 14.62 -12.32
N ALA A 129 3.80 13.74 -12.13
CA ALA A 129 5.03 13.75 -12.92
C ALA A 129 4.79 13.43 -14.38
N ASP A 130 3.98 12.42 -14.70
CA ASP A 130 3.64 12.05 -16.07
C ASP A 130 2.88 13.19 -16.77
N SER A 131 2.00 13.90 -16.04
CA SER A 131 1.29 15.08 -16.55
C SER A 131 2.24 16.24 -16.86
N LEU A 132 3.20 16.53 -15.97
CA LEU A 132 4.21 17.57 -16.18
C LEU A 132 5.15 17.21 -17.34
N ASN A 133 5.58 15.95 -17.42
CA ASN A 133 6.44 15.46 -18.48
C ASN A 133 5.75 15.58 -19.84
N SER A 134 4.47 15.23 -19.91
CA SER A 134 3.67 15.38 -21.14
C SER A 134 3.54 16.85 -21.51
N LEU A 135 3.08 17.69 -20.58
CA LEU A 135 2.86 19.12 -20.80
C LEU A 135 4.08 19.81 -21.40
N TYR A 136 5.27 19.60 -20.82
CA TYR A 136 6.48 20.32 -21.22
C TYR A 136 7.32 19.62 -22.30
N ARG A 137 7.06 18.33 -22.62
CA ARG A 137 7.66 17.67 -23.80
C ARG A 137 6.90 17.94 -25.09
N THR A 138 5.57 18.11 -25.03
CA THR A 138 4.74 18.33 -26.23
C THR A 138 4.58 19.79 -26.63
N SER A 139 5.06 20.77 -25.84
CA SER A 139 5.07 22.20 -26.22
C SER A 139 6.12 22.53 -27.31
N LYS A 140 6.32 21.62 -28.27
CA LYS A 140 7.04 21.89 -29.52
C LYS A 140 6.12 22.52 -30.55
#